data_AF-A0A6A8LSW2-F1
#
_entry.id   AF-A0A6A8LSW2-F1
#
_cell.length_a   1.000
_cell.length_b   1.000
_cell.length_c   1.000
_cell.angle_alpha   90.00
_cell.angle_beta   90.00
_cell.angle_gamma   90.00
#
_symmetry.space_group_name_H-M   'P 1'
#
loop_
_entity.id
_entity.type
_entity.pdbx_description
1 polymer ?
#
loop_
_entity_poly.entity_id
_entity_poly.type
_entity_poly.pdbx_seq_one_letter_code
_entity_poly.pdbx_strand_id
1 'polypeptide(L)'
;AVKTKKQSSATKVEKTDSAEGKVKKKTKLTYAEKMEYEKLESEIDKLENNKASLEEEMQHVDGADYTKLASLQQQIDELDEDIMEKVQRWDELSQYVD
;
A
#
# COMPACT_ATOMS: atom_id res chain seq x y z
N ALA A 1 -38.18 55.80 -16.24
CA ALA A 1 -37.27 56.06 -17.38
C ALA A 1 -35.84 55.78 -16.93
N VAL A 2 -35.27 54.66 -17.38
CA VAL A 2 -33.92 54.20 -16.99
C VAL A 2 -32.93 54.81 -17.97
N LYS A 3 -31.89 55.48 -17.47
CA LYS A 3 -30.79 56.03 -18.27
C LYS A 3 -29.71 54.98 -18.47
N THR A 4 -29.44 54.72 -19.75
CA THR A 4 -28.38 53.90 -20.33
C THR A 4 -26.96 54.34 -19.91
N LYS A 5 -26.07 53.39 -19.60
CA LYS A 5 -24.61 53.59 -19.70
C LYS A 5 -23.90 52.35 -20.26
N LYS A 6 -23.72 52.42 -21.58
CA LYS A 6 -22.63 51.99 -22.47
C LYS A 6 -21.55 51.04 -21.93
N GLN A 7 -21.40 49.95 -22.67
CA GLN A 7 -20.35 48.93 -22.68
C GLN A 7 -18.92 49.50 -22.86
N SER A 8 -17.95 48.84 -22.22
CA SER A 8 -16.61 48.62 -22.79
C SER A 8 -16.06 47.28 -22.30
N SER A 9 -15.86 46.42 -23.28
CA SER A 9 -15.30 45.08 -23.31
C SER A 9 -13.80 45.02 -23.04
N ALA A 10 -13.34 43.97 -22.34
CA ALA A 10 -12.22 43.11 -22.74
C ALA A 10 -11.97 42.03 -21.68
N THR A 11 -12.73 40.94 -21.77
CA THR A 11 -12.44 39.68 -21.09
C THR A 11 -11.11 39.15 -21.63
N LYS A 12 -10.07 39.21 -20.79
CA LYS A 12 -8.80 38.55 -21.04
C LYS A 12 -9.03 37.05 -20.96
N VAL A 13 -9.05 36.46 -22.14
CA VAL A 13 -9.17 35.03 -22.42
C VAL A 13 -8.28 34.22 -21.49
N GLU A 14 -8.96 33.43 -20.68
CA GLU A 14 -8.45 32.30 -19.92
C GLU A 14 -7.76 31.33 -20.89
N LYS A 15 -6.43 31.33 -20.87
CA LYS A 15 -5.64 30.19 -21.37
C LYS A 15 -5.54 29.20 -20.22
N THR A 16 -6.60 28.43 -20.02
CA THR A 16 -6.47 27.10 -19.43
C THR A 16 -5.92 26.20 -20.52
N ASP A 17 -4.60 26.33 -20.72
CA ASP A 17 -3.80 25.39 -21.47
C ASP A 17 -4.08 24.01 -20.85
N SER A 18 -4.77 23.17 -21.62
CA SER A 18 -4.98 21.78 -21.29
C SER A 18 -3.62 21.13 -21.13
N ALA A 19 -3.15 21.05 -19.88
CA ALA A 19 -2.06 20.19 -19.49
C ALA A 19 -2.57 18.75 -19.52
N GLU A 20 -2.84 18.24 -20.72
CA GLU A 20 -2.82 16.81 -21.01
C GLU A 20 -1.36 16.36 -21.02
N GLY A 21 -0.73 16.51 -19.85
CA GLY A 21 0.66 16.18 -19.60
C GLY A 21 0.79 14.68 -19.61
N LYS A 22 1.36 14.14 -20.69
CA LYS A 22 1.79 12.75 -20.82
C LYS A 22 2.25 12.21 -19.47
N VAL A 23 1.48 11.27 -18.90
CA VAL A 23 1.85 10.57 -17.68
C VAL A 23 3.18 9.88 -17.94
N LYS A 24 4.27 10.44 -17.40
CA LYS A 24 5.59 9.80 -17.49
C LYS A 24 5.48 8.48 -16.76
N LYS A 25 5.78 7.38 -17.43
CA LYS A 25 5.87 6.06 -16.80
C LYS A 25 6.87 6.15 -15.65
N LYS A 26 6.51 5.66 -14.47
CA LYS A 26 7.40 5.57 -13.32
C LYS A 26 8.55 4.62 -13.68
N THR A 27 9.78 5.03 -13.42
CA THR A 27 10.99 4.24 -13.71
C THR A 27 11.87 4.03 -12.49
N LYS A 28 11.59 4.70 -11.36
CA LYS A 28 12.37 4.63 -10.12
C LYS A 28 11.46 4.83 -8.92
N LEU A 29 11.85 4.27 -7.78
CA LEU A 29 11.20 4.52 -6.50
C LEU A 29 11.40 5.98 -6.05
N THR A 30 10.33 6.54 -5.46
CA THR A 30 10.41 7.79 -4.68
C THR A 30 11.13 7.52 -3.36
N TYR A 31 11.55 8.58 -2.65
CA TYR A 31 12.21 8.43 -1.35
C TYR A 31 11.35 7.65 -0.34
N ALA A 32 10.05 7.97 -0.26
CA ALA A 32 9.14 7.29 0.65
C ALA A 32 9.01 5.80 0.31
N GLU A 33 8.91 5.46 -0.98
CA GLU A 33 8.81 4.06 -1.43
C GLU A 33 10.11 3.29 -1.26
N LYS A 34 11.28 3.94 -1.33
CA LYS A 34 12.56 3.30 -0.97
C LYS A 34 12.57 2.92 0.50
N MET A 35 12.17 3.84 1.37
CA MET A 35 12.06 3.56 2.81
C MET A 35 11.02 2.46 3.09
N GLU A 36 9.91 2.47 2.35
CA GLU A 36 8.89 1.41 2.42
C GLU A 36 9.47 0.05 2.00
N TYR A 37 10.16 -0.02 0.86
CA TYR A 37 10.78 -1.25 0.35
C TYR A 37 11.78 -1.86 1.34
N GLU A 38 12.68 -1.04 1.90
CA GLU A 38 13.64 -1.47 2.92
C GLU A 38 12.94 -1.95 4.21
N LYS A 39 11.82 -1.32 4.57
CA LYS A 39 11.05 -1.70 5.76
C LYS A 39 10.27 -2.99 5.56
N LEU A 40 9.71 -3.20 4.37
CA LEU A 40 8.90 -4.37 4.04
C LEU A 40 9.67 -5.67 4.22
N GLU A 41 10.94 -5.73 3.81
CA GLU A 41 11.79 -6.92 4.01
C GLU A 41 11.88 -7.31 5.50
N SER A 42 12.19 -6.33 6.37
CA SER A 42 12.25 -6.59 7.82
C SER A 42 10.87 -6.88 8.45
N GLU A 43 9.79 -6.32 7.90
CA GLU A 43 8.43 -6.62 8.37
C GLU A 43 8.01 -8.04 8.01
N ILE A 44 8.26 -8.47 6.76
CA ILE A 44 7.99 -9.82 6.27
C ILE A 44 8.75 -10.84 7.14
N ASP A 45 10.06 -10.65 7.34
CA ASP A 45 10.87 -11.54 8.18
C ASP A 45 10.30 -11.68 9.60
N LYS A 46 9.83 -10.58 10.21
CA LYS A 46 9.23 -10.62 11.54
C LYS A 46 7.91 -11.37 11.57
N LEU A 47 7.07 -11.18 10.56
CA LEU A 47 5.80 -11.87 10.45
C LEU A 47 6.01 -13.37 10.24
N GLU A 48 6.95 -13.76 9.38
CA GLU A 48 7.31 -15.17 9.17
C GLU A 48 7.83 -15.83 10.45
N ASN A 49 8.68 -15.13 11.21
CA ASN A 49 9.15 -15.62 12.51
C ASN A 49 8.01 -15.75 13.53
N ASN A 50 7.09 -14.78 13.57
CA ASN A 50 5.92 -14.86 14.45
C ASN A 50 5.03 -16.04 14.06
N LYS A 51 4.77 -16.24 12.77
CA LYS A 51 4.01 -17.38 12.25
C LYS A 51 4.65 -18.70 12.66
N ALA A 52 5.96 -18.86 12.46
CA ALA A 52 6.69 -20.06 12.86
C ALA A 52 6.59 -20.31 14.38
N SER A 53 6.64 -19.26 15.20
CA SER A 53 6.45 -19.38 16.65
C SER A 53 5.04 -19.84 17.03
N LEU A 54 4.00 -19.39 16.31
CA LEU A 54 2.63 -19.86 16.54
C LEU A 54 2.43 -21.30 16.08
N GLU A 55 3.04 -21.70 14.96
CA GLU A 55 3.05 -23.08 14.48
C GLU A 55 3.76 -24.02 15.47
N GLU A 56 4.85 -23.57 16.10
CA GLU A 56 5.52 -24.30 17.19
C GLU A 56 4.63 -24.37 18.43
N GLU A 57 4.01 -23.26 18.85
CA GLU A 57 3.08 -23.27 19.98
C GLU A 57 1.94 -24.25 19.76
N MET A 58 1.36 -24.28 18.55
CA MET A 58 0.26 -25.16 18.18
C MET A 58 0.62 -26.65 18.34
N GLN A 59 1.87 -27.04 18.06
CA GLN A 59 2.36 -28.42 18.25
C GLN A 59 2.42 -28.84 19.72
N HIS A 60 2.45 -27.88 20.64
CA HIS A 60 2.51 -28.12 22.08
C HIS A 60 1.14 -27.99 22.78
N VAL A 61 0.09 -27.59 22.07
CA VAL A 61 -1.27 -27.52 22.62
C VAL A 61 -1.88 -28.92 22.72
N ASP A 62 -2.57 -29.18 23.84
CA ASP A 62 -3.35 -30.41 24.00
C ASP A 62 -4.41 -30.52 22.90
N GLY A 63 -4.46 -31.67 22.20
CA GLY A 63 -5.43 -31.94 21.15
C GLY A 63 -6.90 -31.86 21.59
N ALA A 64 -7.18 -31.88 22.90
CA ALA A 64 -8.51 -31.66 23.45
C ALA A 64 -8.90 -30.17 23.58
N ASP A 65 -7.94 -29.23 23.51
CA ASP A 65 -8.19 -27.78 23.57
C ASP A 65 -8.47 -27.22 22.17
N TYR A 66 -9.61 -27.62 21.61
CA TYR A 66 -10.05 -27.18 20.28
C TYR A 66 -10.21 -25.66 20.17
N THR A 67 -10.55 -24.98 21.26
CA THR A 67 -10.71 -23.53 21.26
C THR A 67 -9.36 -22.84 21.06
N LYS A 68 -8.33 -23.30 21.78
CA LYS A 68 -6.98 -22.75 21.61
C LYS A 68 -6.40 -23.07 20.24
N LEU A 69 -6.55 -24.32 19.77
CA LEU A 69 -6.10 -24.74 18.44
C LEU A 69 -6.76 -23.92 17.32
N ALA A 70 -8.08 -23.71 17.37
CA ALA A 70 -8.78 -22.90 16.38
C ALA A 70 -8.31 -21.44 16.37
N SER A 71 -8.07 -20.86 17.56
CA SER A 71 -7.55 -19.50 17.69
C SER A 71 -6.12 -19.36 17.14
N LEU A 72 -5.25 -20.33 17.40
CA LEU A 72 -3.89 -20.34 16.84
C LEU A 72 -3.91 -20.47 15.31
N GLN A 73 -4.74 -21.38 14.78
CA GLN A 73 -4.88 -21.52 13.33
C GLN A 73 -5.39 -20.24 12.69
N GLN A 74 -6.38 -19.58 13.27
CA GLN A 74 -6.89 -18.30 12.76
C GLN A 74 -5.79 -17.23 12.72
N GLN A 75 -4.98 -17.12 13.78
CA GLN A 75 -3.87 -16.16 13.81
C GLN A 75 -2.78 -16.49 12.77
N ILE A 76 -2.51 -17.78 12.53
CA ILE A 76 -1.58 -18.22 11.48
C ILE A 76 -2.12 -17.82 10.10
N ASP A 77 -3.42 -18.04 9.85
CA ASP A 77 -4.06 -17.68 8.59
C ASP A 77 -4.04 -16.15 8.36
N GLU A 78 -4.32 -15.35 9.40
CA GLU A 78 -4.23 -13.88 9.35
C GLU A 78 -2.79 -13.42 9.05
N LEU A 79 -1.78 -14.03 9.68
CA LEU A 79 -0.37 -13.72 9.38
C LEU A 79 0.01 -14.09 7.95
N ASP A 80 -0.50 -15.21 7.42
CA ASP A 80 -0.24 -15.62 6.03
C ASP A 80 -0.82 -14.62 5.02
N GLU A 81 -2.03 -14.12 5.25
CA GLU A 81 -2.62 -13.06 4.45
C GLU A 81 -1.77 -11.78 4.49
N ASP A 82 -1.38 -11.34 5.70
CA ASP A 82 -0.54 -10.15 5.90
C ASP A 82 0.83 -10.27 5.21
N ILE A 83 1.48 -11.44 5.32
CA ILE A 83 2.77 -11.72 4.66
C ILE A 83 2.59 -11.64 3.15
N MET A 84 1.58 -12.28 2.60
CA MET A 84 1.32 -12.31 1.16
C MET A 84 1.08 -10.91 0.59
N GLU A 85 0.28 -10.08 1.26
CA GLU A 85 0.06 -8.68 0.84
C GLU A 85 1.37 -7.87 0.84
N LYS A 86 2.20 -8.04 1.87
CA LYS A 86 3.49 -7.34 1.98
C LYS A 86 4.50 -7.82 0.95
N VAL A 87 4.56 -9.13 0.69
CA VAL A 87 5.41 -9.73 -0.35
C VAL A 87 4.97 -9.21 -1.73
N GLN A 88 3.66 -9.15 -2.01
CA GLN A 88 3.16 -8.57 -3.25
C GLN A 88 3.59 -7.10 -3.39
N ARG A 89 3.42 -6.30 -2.32
CA ARG A 89 3.85 -4.89 -2.33
C ARG A 89 5.35 -4.74 -2.52
N TRP A 90 6.14 -5.59 -1.87
CA TRP A 90 7.59 -5.61 -2.02
C TRP A 90 7.98 -5.96 -3.47
N ASP A 91 7.33 -6.97 -4.08
CA ASP A 91 7.55 -7.37 -5.47
C ASP A 91 7.20 -6.22 -6.45
N GLU A 92 6.07 -5.54 -6.24
CA GLU A 92 5.68 -4.36 -7.02
C GLU A 92 6.73 -3.25 -6.97
N LEU A 93 7.32 -3.01 -5.79
CA LEU A 93 8.36 -2.00 -5.60
C LEU A 93 9.69 -2.44 -6.20
N SER A 94 10.01 -3.75 -6.16
CA SER A 94 11.26 -4.32 -6.68
C SER A 94 11.44 -4.05 -8.18
N GLN A 95 10.36 -3.94 -8.94
CA GLN A 95 10.37 -3.62 -10.38
C GLN A 95 10.98 -2.25 -10.72
N TYR A 96 11.21 -1.39 -9.72
CA TYR A 96 11.79 -0.06 -9.87
C TYR A 96 13.12 0.11 -9.12
N VAL A 97 13.67 -1.00 -8.60
CA VAL A 97 14.97 -1.09 -7.95
C VAL A 97 15.96 -1.65 -8.98
N ASP A 98 16.62 -0.74 -9.70
CA ASP A 98 17.78 -1.00 -10.58
C ASP A 98 19.07 -0.47 -9.96
#